data_AF-A0A372EPH7-F1
#
_entry.id   AF-A0A372EPH7-F1
#
_cell.length_a   1.000
_cell.length_b   1.000
_cell.length_c   1.000
_cell.angle_alpha   90.00
_cell.angle_beta   90.00
_cell.angle_gamma   90.00
#
_symmetry.space_group_name_H-M   'P 1'
#
loop_
_entity.id
_entity.type
_entity.pdbx_description
1 polymer ?
#
loop_
_entity_poly.entity_id
_entity_poly.type
_entity_poly.pdbx_seq_one_letter_code
_entity_poly.pdbx_strand_id
1 'polypeptide(L)'
;MAGHSKWANIQHRKGRQDEKRGKIWTRVIREITVAARSGGGDPAMNPRLRLAIEKAKAANMPADRIKYNVDKASGTLEGLSLEEIRYEGYGIGGAAVILDTMTDNRVRTVAEVRHAFSKYGGNLGTEGSVAFQFKHCGQLIFAPGTSEDAVMEVALEAGAEDVITDEDGAIEVLTAPGDFEAVKDALEAKGLKPEIAEVTMRAENTVALAGEDAARMQKLLDILEDLDDVQNVYHNAEISE
;
A
#
# COMPACT_ATOMS: atom_id res chain seq x y z
N MET A 1 30.72 -3.11 -2.81
CA MET A 1 29.36 -2.63 -2.56
C MET A 1 28.45 -3.70 -3.11
N ALA A 2 27.84 -4.52 -2.25
CA ALA A 2 26.89 -5.51 -2.70
C ALA A 2 25.62 -4.73 -3.08
N GLY A 3 25.24 -4.77 -4.36
CA GLY A 3 23.97 -4.22 -4.81
C GLY A 3 22.85 -4.89 -4.02
N HIS A 4 22.08 -4.09 -3.31
CA HIS A 4 20.92 -4.58 -2.58
C HIS A 4 19.82 -4.86 -3.61
N SER A 5 19.37 -6.12 -3.66
CA SER A 5 18.37 -6.58 -4.60
C SER A 5 17.00 -6.02 -4.21
N LYS A 6 16.34 -5.28 -5.11
CA LYS A 6 14.97 -4.81 -4.90
C LYS A 6 14.01 -5.98 -4.70
N TRP A 7 14.28 -7.09 -5.39
CA TRP A 7 13.52 -8.33 -5.22
C TRP A 7 13.58 -8.88 -3.80
N ALA A 8 14.75 -8.86 -3.15
CA ALA A 8 14.89 -9.30 -1.77
C ALA A 8 14.01 -8.46 -0.82
N ASN A 9 14.03 -7.14 -0.95
CA ASN A 9 13.16 -6.24 -0.17
C ASN A 9 11.67 -6.55 -0.39
N ILE A 10 11.29 -6.84 -1.64
CA ILE A 10 9.92 -7.22 -2.02
C ILE A 10 9.50 -8.54 -1.36
N GLN A 11 10.37 -9.55 -1.36
CA GLN A 11 10.11 -10.84 -0.72
C GLN A 11 9.94 -10.68 0.79
N HIS A 12 10.81 -9.90 1.44
CA HIS A 12 10.67 -9.57 2.87
C HIS A 12 9.33 -8.88 3.15
N ARG A 13 8.95 -7.88 2.35
CA ARG A 13 7.66 -7.17 2.48
C ARG A 13 6.47 -8.12 2.34
N LYS A 14 6.48 -9.00 1.34
CA LYS A 14 5.41 -9.97 1.06
C LYS A 14 5.21 -10.96 2.21
N GLY A 15 6.29 -11.58 2.69
CA GLY A 15 6.22 -12.55 3.79
C GLY A 15 5.61 -11.97 5.08
N ARG A 16 5.92 -10.71 5.41
CA ARG A 16 5.39 -10.02 6.60
C ARG A 16 3.91 -9.67 6.46
N GLN A 17 3.47 -9.29 5.26
CA GLN A 17 2.07 -8.95 5.01
C GLN A 17 1.16 -10.16 5.23
N ASP A 18 1.64 -11.36 4.88
CA ASP A 18 0.93 -12.63 5.12
C ASP A 18 0.81 -12.97 6.62
N GLU A 19 1.78 -12.58 7.45
CA GLU A 19 1.71 -12.76 8.91
C GLU A 19 0.65 -11.86 9.58
N LYS A 20 0.33 -10.71 8.97
CA LYS A 20 -0.58 -9.69 9.54
C LYS A 20 -2.03 -9.79 9.08
N ARG A 21 -2.42 -10.93 8.50
CA ARG A 21 -3.77 -11.15 7.96
C ARG A 21 -4.93 -10.90 8.94
N GLY A 22 -4.68 -10.98 10.25
CA GLY A 22 -5.70 -10.80 11.30
C GLY A 22 -6.41 -9.43 11.29
N LYS A 23 -5.75 -8.36 10.82
CA LYS A 23 -6.31 -6.98 10.81
C LYS A 23 -6.96 -6.58 9.49
N ILE A 24 -6.90 -7.45 8.47
CA ILE A 24 -7.39 -7.15 7.12
C ILE A 24 -8.89 -6.83 7.14
N TRP A 25 -9.70 -7.56 7.92
CA TRP A 25 -11.14 -7.30 7.95
C TRP A 25 -11.47 -5.92 8.48
N THR A 26 -10.78 -5.44 9.51
CA THR A 26 -10.99 -4.11 10.07
C THR A 26 -10.66 -3.02 9.05
N ARG A 27 -9.53 -3.14 8.34
CA ARG A 27 -9.14 -2.20 7.27
C ARG A 27 -10.15 -2.21 6.12
N VAL A 28 -10.53 -3.39 5.64
CA VAL A 28 -11.48 -3.51 4.53
C VAL A 28 -12.88 -3.00 4.91
N ILE A 29 -13.33 -3.19 6.16
CA ILE A 29 -14.60 -2.60 6.63
C ILE A 29 -14.54 -1.07 6.61
N ARG A 30 -13.42 -0.46 7.01
CA ARG A 30 -13.25 1.01 6.93
C ARG A 30 -13.30 1.49 5.48
N GLU A 31 -12.61 0.79 4.57
CA GLU A 31 -12.64 1.11 3.13
C GLU A 31 -14.06 1.02 2.55
N ILE A 32 -14.80 -0.05 2.86
CA ILE A 32 -16.22 -0.20 2.47
C ILE A 32 -17.04 0.99 3.00
N THR A 33 -16.82 1.38 4.25
CA THR A 33 -17.57 2.45 4.91
C THR A 33 -17.33 3.79 4.24
N VAL A 34 -16.07 4.14 4.00
CA VAL A 34 -15.69 5.41 3.33
C VAL A 34 -16.15 5.43 1.88
N ALA A 35 -15.97 4.33 1.15
CA ALA A 35 -16.39 4.24 -0.25
C ALA A 35 -17.91 4.35 -0.42
N ALA A 36 -18.69 3.61 0.38
CA ALA A 36 -20.14 3.63 0.31
C ALA A 36 -20.74 5.00 0.72
N ARG A 37 -20.11 5.69 1.68
CA ARG A 37 -20.55 7.03 2.12
C ARG A 37 -20.27 8.11 1.08
N SER A 38 -19.14 8.05 0.39
CA SER A 38 -18.75 9.08 -0.60
C SER A 38 -19.35 8.86 -1.99
N GLY A 39 -19.49 7.61 -2.43
CA GLY A 39 -19.96 7.26 -3.78
C GLY A 39 -21.30 6.52 -3.84
N GLY A 40 -21.98 6.32 -2.69
CA GLY A 40 -23.23 5.57 -2.60
C GLY A 40 -23.02 4.05 -2.45
N GLY A 41 -24.06 3.36 -2.00
CA GLY A 41 -24.03 1.93 -1.65
C GLY A 41 -24.13 0.95 -2.82
N ASP A 42 -24.25 1.42 -4.06
CA ASP A 42 -24.33 0.57 -5.25
C ASP A 42 -22.93 0.35 -5.88
N PRO A 43 -22.34 -0.87 -5.80
CA PRO A 43 -21.03 -1.14 -6.37
C PRO A 43 -20.95 -1.01 -7.89
N ALA A 44 -22.08 -1.11 -8.61
CA ALA A 44 -22.10 -0.91 -10.06
C ALA A 44 -21.85 0.55 -10.45
N MET A 45 -22.28 1.49 -9.59
CA MET A 45 -22.12 2.93 -9.78
C MET A 45 -20.95 3.51 -8.99
N ASN A 46 -20.32 2.71 -8.11
CA ASN A 46 -19.22 3.11 -7.24
C ASN A 46 -18.01 2.18 -7.39
N PRO A 47 -17.05 2.52 -8.29
CA PRO A 47 -15.85 1.71 -8.52
C PRO A 47 -14.99 1.50 -7.27
N ARG A 48 -14.89 2.49 -6.38
CA ARG A 48 -14.13 2.39 -5.11
C ARG A 48 -14.76 1.33 -4.20
N LEU A 49 -16.09 1.34 -4.09
CA LEU A 49 -16.82 0.34 -3.32
C LEU A 49 -16.69 -1.07 -3.91
N ARG A 50 -16.77 -1.20 -5.24
CA ARG A 50 -16.56 -2.48 -5.92
C ARG A 50 -15.20 -3.09 -5.57
N LEU A 51 -14.12 -2.31 -5.67
CA LEU A 51 -12.78 -2.76 -5.30
C LEU A 51 -12.68 -3.15 -3.82
N ALA A 52 -13.30 -2.36 -2.92
CA ALA A 52 -13.34 -2.67 -1.49
C ALA A 52 -14.04 -4.01 -1.20
N ILE A 53 -15.14 -4.29 -1.90
CA ILE A 53 -15.88 -5.56 -1.81
C ILE A 53 -15.05 -6.72 -2.35
N GLU A 54 -14.33 -6.54 -3.46
CA GLU A 54 -13.43 -7.57 -4.02
C GLU A 54 -12.31 -7.90 -3.01
N LYS A 55 -11.68 -6.90 -2.40
CA LYS A 55 -10.70 -7.09 -1.32
C LYS A 55 -11.31 -7.83 -0.12
N ALA A 56 -12.56 -7.53 0.24
CA ALA A 56 -13.26 -8.21 1.33
C ALA A 56 -13.48 -9.70 1.04
N LYS A 57 -13.89 -10.02 -0.19
CA LYS A 57 -14.06 -11.41 -0.65
C LYS A 57 -12.73 -12.14 -0.67
N ALA A 58 -11.65 -11.51 -1.18
CA ALA A 58 -10.31 -12.09 -1.17
C ALA A 58 -9.79 -12.37 0.26
N ALA A 59 -10.22 -11.55 1.23
CA ALA A 59 -9.95 -11.76 2.65
C ALA A 59 -10.86 -12.80 3.33
N ASN A 60 -11.69 -13.53 2.57
CA ASN A 60 -12.69 -14.49 3.06
C ASN A 60 -13.76 -13.87 3.99
N MET A 61 -14.10 -12.60 3.82
CA MET A 61 -15.20 -11.98 4.58
C MET A 61 -16.56 -12.53 4.12
N PRO A 62 -17.44 -12.98 5.04
CA PRO A 62 -18.78 -13.44 4.70
C PRO A 62 -19.60 -12.37 3.96
N ALA A 63 -20.37 -12.80 2.96
CA ALA A 63 -21.12 -11.90 2.09
C ALA A 63 -22.19 -11.08 2.83
N ASP A 64 -22.81 -11.65 3.86
CA ASP A 64 -23.74 -10.99 4.77
C ASP A 64 -23.06 -9.87 5.58
N ARG A 65 -21.83 -10.10 6.04
CA ARG A 65 -20.99 -9.08 6.69
C ARG A 65 -20.63 -7.94 5.75
N ILE A 66 -20.27 -8.23 4.50
CA ILE A 66 -20.01 -7.20 3.50
C ILE A 66 -21.27 -6.36 3.29
N LYS A 67 -22.39 -7.02 2.98
CA LYS A 67 -23.67 -6.35 2.73
C LYS A 67 -24.10 -5.47 3.91
N TYR A 68 -24.00 -5.99 5.13
CA TYR A 68 -24.32 -5.24 6.35
C TYR A 68 -23.52 -3.93 6.47
N ASN A 69 -22.21 -3.96 6.18
CA ASN A 69 -21.39 -2.76 6.26
C ASN A 69 -21.68 -1.77 5.12
N VAL A 70 -22.01 -2.24 3.92
CA VAL A 70 -22.46 -1.39 2.81
C VAL A 70 -23.78 -0.69 3.15
N ASP A 71 -24.78 -1.45 3.62
CA ASP A 71 -26.10 -0.93 4.00
C ASP A 71 -25.98 0.08 5.15
N LYS A 72 -25.14 -0.24 6.17
CA LYS A 72 -24.87 0.65 7.30
C LYS A 72 -24.22 1.97 6.87
N ALA A 73 -23.30 1.93 5.91
CA ALA A 73 -22.54 3.10 5.48
C ALA A 73 -23.31 4.00 4.48
N SER A 74 -24.21 3.41 3.70
CA SER A 74 -25.04 4.11 2.71
C SER A 74 -26.40 4.59 3.25
N GLY A 75 -26.85 4.07 4.39
CA GLY A 75 -28.10 4.48 5.06
C GLY A 75 -28.00 5.78 5.88
N THR A 76 -29.16 6.29 6.31
CA THR A 76 -29.35 7.49 7.16
C THR A 76 -29.03 7.29 8.64
N LEU A 77 -28.60 6.09 9.05
CA LEU A 77 -28.11 5.87 10.41
C LEU A 77 -26.88 6.76 10.63
N GLU A 78 -26.82 7.47 11.77
CA GLU A 78 -25.62 8.20 12.21
C GLU A 78 -24.43 7.21 12.32
N GLY A 79 -23.80 6.96 11.19
CA GLY A 79 -22.61 6.13 11.09
C GLY A 79 -21.39 6.94 11.54
N LEU A 80 -20.41 6.24 12.11
CA LEU A 80 -19.07 6.75 12.40
C LEU A 80 -18.56 7.53 11.18
N SER A 81 -18.37 8.84 11.35
CA SER A 81 -17.72 9.66 10.34
C SER A 81 -16.25 9.32 10.35
N LEU A 82 -15.83 8.47 9.42
CA LEU A 82 -14.42 8.20 9.20
C LEU A 82 -13.83 9.34 8.36
N GLU A 83 -12.78 9.97 8.88
CA GLU A 83 -11.94 10.91 8.17
C GLU A 83 -10.73 10.18 7.59
N GLU A 84 -10.42 10.47 6.32
CA GLU A 84 -9.17 10.05 5.69
C GLU A 84 -8.10 11.09 6.06
N ILE A 85 -7.04 10.65 6.75
CA ILE A 85 -5.96 11.55 7.19
C ILE A 85 -4.62 10.92 6.82
N ARG A 86 -3.80 11.71 6.11
CA ARG A 86 -2.41 11.36 5.83
C ARG A 86 -1.51 11.94 6.92
N TYR A 87 -0.63 11.10 7.45
CA TYR A 87 0.46 11.51 8.32
C TYR A 87 1.80 11.25 7.62
N GLU A 88 2.75 12.14 7.85
CA GLU A 88 4.06 12.13 7.23
C GLU A 88 5.13 12.22 8.30
N GLY A 89 6.23 11.47 8.17
CA GLY A 89 7.29 11.48 9.16
C GLY A 89 8.57 10.83 8.65
N TYR A 90 9.55 10.83 9.54
CA TYR A 90 10.87 10.25 9.31
C TYR A 90 11.12 9.14 10.34
N GLY A 91 11.64 8.01 9.86
CA GLY A 91 12.08 6.87 10.65
C GLY A 91 13.59 6.89 10.88
N ILE A 92 14.17 5.69 11.01
CA ILE A 92 15.61 5.52 11.24
C ILE A 92 16.41 5.95 10.01
N GLY A 93 17.57 6.57 10.22
CA GLY A 93 18.44 7.04 9.14
C GLY A 93 17.83 8.14 8.26
N GLY A 94 16.73 8.76 8.67
CA GLY A 94 16.00 9.73 7.86
C GLY A 94 15.13 9.09 6.78
N ALA A 95 14.83 7.79 6.87
CA ALA A 95 13.89 7.14 5.98
C ALA A 95 12.51 7.81 6.05
N ALA A 96 11.98 8.21 4.90
CA ALA A 96 10.67 8.82 4.79
C ALA A 96 9.56 7.79 5.01
N VAL A 97 8.49 8.18 5.70
CA VAL A 97 7.31 7.34 5.97
C VAL A 97 6.02 8.16 5.75
N ILE A 98 5.10 7.59 4.97
CA ILE A 98 3.73 8.08 4.79
C ILE A 98 2.77 7.06 5.40
N LEU A 99 1.80 7.54 6.15
CA LEU A 99 0.71 6.75 6.72
C LEU A 99 -0.62 7.29 6.20
N ASP A 100 -1.36 6.46 5.49
CA ASP A 100 -2.76 6.74 5.19
C ASP A 100 -3.63 6.11 6.28
N THR A 101 -4.47 6.92 6.92
CA THR A 101 -5.33 6.49 8.02
C THR A 101 -6.80 6.77 7.73
N MET A 102 -7.68 5.96 8.32
CA MET A 102 -9.12 6.16 8.34
C MET A 102 -9.59 6.08 9.79
N THR A 103 -10.08 7.18 10.34
CA THR A 103 -10.37 7.29 11.77
C THR A 103 -11.64 8.07 12.07
N ASP A 104 -12.33 7.69 13.14
CA ASP A 104 -13.43 8.44 13.75
C ASP A 104 -12.95 9.48 14.78
N ASN A 105 -11.65 9.52 15.07
CA ASN A 105 -11.06 10.37 16.09
C ASN A 105 -9.62 10.76 15.74
N ARG A 106 -9.49 11.88 15.03
CA ARG A 106 -8.20 12.48 14.66
C ARG A 106 -7.25 12.65 15.85
N VAL A 107 -7.75 13.03 17.03
CA VAL A 107 -6.93 13.30 18.22
C VAL A 107 -6.31 12.02 18.77
N ARG A 108 -7.07 10.92 18.81
CA ARG A 108 -6.55 9.60 19.20
C ARG A 108 -5.49 9.13 18.20
N THR A 109 -5.82 9.14 16.91
CA THR A 109 -4.93 8.59 15.87
C THR A 109 -3.60 9.35 15.79
N VAL A 110 -3.62 10.68 15.82
CA VAL A 110 -2.36 11.45 15.80
C VAL A 110 -1.52 11.21 17.07
N ALA A 111 -2.15 10.99 18.22
CA ALA A 111 -1.43 10.68 19.45
C ALA A 111 -0.76 9.29 19.40
N GLU A 112 -1.46 8.28 18.88
CA GLU A 112 -0.93 6.92 18.68
C GLU A 112 0.21 6.90 17.66
N VAL A 113 0.01 7.54 16.50
CA VAL A 113 1.03 7.67 15.45
C VAL A 113 2.26 8.39 15.99
N ARG A 114 2.07 9.53 16.66
CA ARG A 114 3.19 10.28 17.27
C ARG A 114 3.92 9.44 18.30
N HIS A 115 3.19 8.73 19.16
CA HIS A 115 3.79 7.85 20.15
C HIS A 115 4.64 6.74 19.51
N ALA A 116 4.14 6.11 18.44
CA ALA A 116 4.88 5.11 17.69
C ALA A 116 6.19 5.67 17.12
N PHE A 117 6.15 6.79 16.39
CA PHE A 117 7.37 7.43 15.90
C PHE A 117 8.35 7.73 17.03
N SER A 118 7.91 8.46 18.07
CA SER A 118 8.80 8.89 19.15
C SER A 118 9.40 7.73 19.95
N LYS A 119 8.63 6.67 20.20
CA LYS A 119 9.09 5.51 20.97
C LYS A 119 10.09 4.64 20.19
N TYR A 120 9.93 4.56 18.87
CA TYR A 120 10.73 3.68 18.02
C TYR A 120 11.77 4.43 17.18
N GLY A 121 12.14 5.66 17.59
CA GLY A 121 13.31 6.36 17.07
C GLY A 121 13.08 7.19 15.80
N GLY A 122 11.83 7.49 15.46
CA GLY A 122 11.47 8.42 14.39
C GLY A 122 10.76 9.68 14.91
N ASN A 123 10.27 10.49 13.98
CA ASN A 123 9.53 11.71 14.27
C ASN A 123 8.39 11.93 13.28
N LEU A 124 7.22 12.29 13.81
CA LEU A 124 6.11 12.76 12.99
C LEU A 124 6.40 14.18 12.49
N GLY A 125 6.35 14.37 11.18
CA GLY A 125 6.53 15.64 10.50
C GLY A 125 5.21 16.38 10.28
N THR A 126 5.28 17.39 9.41
CA THR A 126 4.11 18.12 8.90
C THR A 126 3.68 17.54 7.55
N GLU A 127 2.46 17.85 7.13
CA GLU A 127 1.99 17.57 5.77
C GLU A 127 2.96 18.16 4.73
N GLY A 128 3.25 17.40 3.67
CA GLY A 128 4.19 17.75 2.60
C GLY A 128 5.67 17.59 2.96
N SER A 129 6.00 17.13 4.17
CA SER A 129 7.40 16.99 4.59
C SER A 129 8.17 15.87 3.89
N VAL A 130 7.47 14.84 3.40
CA VAL A 130 8.09 13.72 2.66
C VAL A 130 7.32 13.32 1.41
N ALA A 131 6.07 13.77 1.23
CA ALA A 131 5.22 13.37 0.11
C ALA A 131 5.89 13.54 -1.27
N PHE A 132 6.73 14.57 -1.44
CA PHE A 132 7.48 14.82 -2.68
C PHE A 132 8.50 13.73 -3.04
N GLN A 133 8.85 12.84 -2.11
CA GLN A 133 9.78 11.72 -2.34
C GLN A 133 9.07 10.46 -2.86
N PHE A 134 7.73 10.52 -3.03
CA PHE A 134 6.91 9.40 -3.45
C PHE A 134 6.06 9.78 -4.66
N LYS A 135 5.99 8.86 -5.62
CA LYS A 135 5.10 8.93 -6.77
C LYS A 135 3.87 8.05 -6.54
N HIS A 136 2.68 8.63 -6.70
CA HIS A 136 1.44 7.85 -6.73
C HIS A 136 1.30 7.21 -8.12
N CYS A 137 1.49 5.89 -8.21
CA CYS A 137 1.48 5.16 -9.48
C CYS A 137 0.95 3.73 -9.31
N GLY A 138 0.58 3.10 -10.42
CA GLY A 138 0.50 1.65 -10.50
C GLY A 138 1.91 1.07 -10.54
N GLN A 139 2.13 -0.02 -9.80
CA GLN A 139 3.38 -0.75 -9.73
C GLN A 139 3.09 -2.23 -9.91
N LEU A 140 3.69 -2.83 -10.95
CA LEU A 140 3.69 -4.27 -11.16
C LEU A 140 5.13 -4.77 -11.10
N ILE A 141 5.40 -5.84 -10.36
CA ILE A 141 6.76 -6.36 -10.19
C ILE A 141 6.80 -7.85 -10.53
N PHE A 142 7.73 -8.22 -11.39
CA PHE A 142 7.95 -9.57 -11.86
C PHE A 142 9.23 -10.14 -11.25
N ALA A 143 9.19 -11.42 -10.88
CA ALA A 143 10.36 -12.11 -10.35
C ALA A 143 11.48 -12.22 -11.39
N PRO A 144 12.75 -12.33 -10.93
CA PRO A 144 13.88 -12.67 -11.79
C PRO A 144 13.61 -13.90 -12.67
N GLY A 145 14.05 -13.83 -13.92
CA GLY A 145 13.84 -14.88 -14.92
C GLY A 145 12.59 -14.69 -15.79
N THR A 146 11.78 -13.68 -15.53
CA THR A 146 10.74 -13.22 -16.46
C THR A 146 11.39 -12.56 -17.67
N SER A 147 10.85 -12.77 -18.88
CA SER A 147 11.40 -12.18 -20.11
C SER A 147 11.16 -10.67 -20.13
N GLU A 148 12.25 -9.89 -20.05
CA GLU A 148 12.23 -8.43 -20.14
C GLU A 148 11.59 -7.94 -21.45
N ASP A 149 12.05 -8.46 -22.59
CA ASP A 149 11.52 -8.07 -23.90
C ASP A 149 10.00 -8.26 -23.99
N ALA A 150 9.49 -9.40 -23.52
CA ALA A 150 8.06 -9.70 -23.55
C ALA A 150 7.25 -8.81 -22.60
N VAL A 151 7.77 -8.51 -21.40
CA VAL A 151 7.12 -7.59 -20.46
C VAL A 151 7.11 -6.18 -21.02
N MET A 152 8.23 -5.71 -21.56
CA MET A 152 8.37 -4.36 -22.10
C MET A 152 7.44 -4.12 -23.29
N GLU A 153 7.39 -5.04 -24.25
CA GLU A 153 6.52 -4.95 -25.43
C GLU A 153 5.04 -4.81 -25.01
N VAL A 154 4.56 -5.72 -24.17
CA VAL A 154 3.15 -5.77 -23.76
C VAL A 154 2.79 -4.58 -22.85
N ALA A 155 3.66 -4.24 -21.90
CA ALA A 155 3.40 -3.17 -20.94
C ALA A 155 3.31 -1.81 -21.63
N LEU A 156 4.25 -1.48 -22.52
CA LEU A 156 4.28 -0.20 -23.22
C LEU A 156 3.11 -0.07 -24.20
N GLU A 157 2.75 -1.13 -24.93
CA GLU A 157 1.55 -1.14 -25.77
C GLU A 157 0.26 -0.91 -24.98
N ALA A 158 0.20 -1.41 -23.74
CA ALA A 158 -0.95 -1.26 -22.86
C ALA A 158 -1.01 0.08 -22.12
N GLY A 159 0.00 0.94 -22.24
CA GLY A 159 0.04 2.27 -21.63
C GLY A 159 0.86 2.37 -20.34
N ALA A 160 1.82 1.46 -20.10
CA ALA A 160 2.80 1.66 -19.03
C ALA A 160 3.62 2.93 -19.25
N GLU A 161 3.92 3.64 -18.16
CA GLU A 161 4.77 4.83 -18.17
C GLU A 161 6.24 4.47 -18.23
N ASP A 162 6.64 3.36 -17.60
CA ASP A 162 8.04 2.95 -17.53
C ASP A 162 8.17 1.43 -17.28
N VAL A 163 9.30 0.86 -17.70
CA VAL A 163 9.68 -0.53 -17.44
C VAL A 163 11.15 -0.54 -17.02
N ILE A 164 11.39 -0.94 -15.77
CA ILE A 164 12.69 -0.86 -15.11
C ILE A 164 13.14 -2.28 -14.76
N THR A 165 14.29 -2.69 -15.30
CA THR A 165 14.92 -3.97 -14.96
C THR A 165 16.03 -3.73 -13.95
N ASP A 166 15.98 -4.43 -12.81
CA ASP A 166 16.99 -4.34 -11.75
C ASP A 166 18.18 -5.27 -12.04
N GLU A 167 19.30 -5.07 -11.33
CA GLU A 167 20.54 -5.85 -11.49
C GLU A 167 20.33 -7.35 -11.19
N ASP A 168 19.35 -7.67 -10.35
CA ASP A 168 18.96 -9.05 -10.00
C ASP A 168 18.02 -9.70 -11.03
N GLY A 169 17.62 -8.96 -12.08
CA GLY A 169 16.73 -9.40 -13.15
C GLY A 169 15.24 -9.30 -12.82
N ALA A 170 14.85 -8.73 -11.68
CA ALA A 170 13.46 -8.38 -11.43
C ALA A 170 13.02 -7.21 -12.34
N ILE A 171 11.79 -7.24 -12.81
CA ILE A 171 11.25 -6.21 -13.72
C ILE A 171 10.13 -5.48 -13.00
N GLU A 172 10.21 -4.16 -12.95
CA GLU A 172 9.17 -3.28 -12.44
C GLU A 172 8.52 -2.52 -13.59
N VAL A 173 7.20 -2.65 -13.72
CA VAL A 173 6.38 -1.87 -14.64
C VAL A 173 5.67 -0.78 -13.84
N LEU A 174 5.78 0.46 -14.28
CA LEU A 174 5.11 1.61 -13.70
C LEU A 174 4.01 2.13 -14.62
N THR A 175 2.89 2.53 -14.04
CA THR A 175 1.74 3.06 -14.78
C THR A 175 1.16 4.28 -14.09
N ALA A 176 0.40 5.10 -14.81
CA ALA A 176 -0.53 5.99 -14.16
C ALA A 176 -1.56 5.17 -13.36
N PRO A 177 -2.07 5.66 -12.21
CA PRO A 177 -3.07 4.93 -11.42
C PRO A 177 -4.33 4.54 -12.21
N GLY A 178 -4.73 5.36 -13.19
CA GLY A 178 -5.91 5.11 -14.03
C GLY A 178 -5.72 3.98 -15.05
N ASP A 179 -4.46 3.72 -15.46
CA ASP A 179 -4.12 2.73 -16.49
C ASP A 179 -3.72 1.38 -15.89
N PHE A 180 -3.56 1.31 -14.56
CA PHE A 180 -3.06 0.14 -13.83
C PHE A 180 -3.78 -1.16 -14.18
N GLU A 181 -5.12 -1.19 -14.11
CA GLU A 181 -5.89 -2.41 -14.40
C GLU A 181 -5.76 -2.83 -15.86
N ALA A 182 -5.76 -1.88 -16.80
CA ALA A 182 -5.63 -2.18 -18.23
C ALA A 182 -4.25 -2.81 -18.55
N VAL A 183 -3.18 -2.24 -17.98
CA VAL A 183 -1.82 -2.77 -18.14
C VAL A 183 -1.69 -4.15 -17.49
N LYS A 184 -2.21 -4.31 -16.28
CA LYS A 184 -2.21 -5.60 -15.56
C LYS A 184 -2.92 -6.69 -16.36
N ASP A 185 -4.14 -6.41 -16.82
CA ASP A 185 -4.95 -7.37 -17.58
C ASP A 185 -4.28 -7.76 -18.90
N ALA A 186 -3.63 -6.81 -19.59
CA ALA A 186 -2.90 -7.08 -20.82
C ALA A 186 -1.69 -8.02 -20.59
N LEU A 187 -0.91 -7.78 -19.53
CA LEU A 187 0.22 -8.63 -19.14
C LEU A 187 -0.27 -10.04 -18.74
N GLU A 188 -1.29 -10.14 -17.90
CA GLU A 188 -1.85 -11.42 -17.46
C GLU A 188 -2.43 -12.24 -18.63
N ALA A 189 -3.06 -11.59 -19.61
CA ALA A 189 -3.58 -12.24 -20.82
C ALA A 189 -2.48 -12.89 -21.69
N LYS A 190 -1.24 -12.41 -21.56
CA LYS A 190 -0.04 -13.00 -22.20
C LYS A 190 0.67 -14.03 -21.32
N GLY A 191 0.12 -14.34 -20.15
CA GLY A 191 0.72 -15.25 -19.18
C GLY A 191 1.83 -14.62 -18.35
N LEU A 192 2.04 -13.30 -18.47
CA LEU A 192 2.99 -12.54 -17.68
C LEU A 192 2.31 -12.13 -16.38
N LYS A 193 2.49 -12.93 -15.34
CA LYS A 193 1.85 -12.70 -14.04
C LYS A 193 2.81 -11.97 -13.10
N PRO A 194 2.48 -10.75 -12.66
CA PRO A 194 3.28 -10.05 -11.68
C PRO A 194 3.13 -10.71 -10.29
N GLU A 195 4.21 -10.65 -9.52
CA GLU A 195 4.28 -11.11 -8.13
C GLU A 195 3.72 -10.08 -7.14
N ILE A 196 3.79 -8.80 -7.53
CA ILE A 196 3.14 -7.66 -6.89
C ILE A 196 2.42 -6.86 -7.95
N ALA A 197 1.17 -6.50 -7.71
CA ALA A 197 0.41 -5.58 -8.55
C ALA A 197 -0.47 -4.70 -7.65
N GLU A 198 -0.13 -3.41 -7.54
CA GLU A 198 -0.83 -2.47 -6.69
C GLU A 198 -0.75 -1.03 -7.22
N VAL A 199 -1.76 -0.22 -6.90
CA VAL A 199 -1.65 1.23 -6.94
C VAL A 199 -1.12 1.69 -5.58
N THR A 200 0.01 2.38 -5.57
CA THR A 200 0.80 2.65 -4.36
C THR A 200 1.49 4.00 -4.39
N MET A 201 2.09 4.39 -3.26
CA MET A 201 3.06 5.49 -3.19
C MET A 201 4.46 4.88 -3.31
N ARG A 202 5.00 4.84 -4.54
CA ARG A 202 6.35 4.33 -4.80
C ARG A 202 7.38 5.38 -4.43
N ALA A 203 8.34 5.03 -3.58
CA ALA A 203 9.49 5.89 -3.30
C ALA A 203 10.33 6.12 -4.56
N GLU A 204 10.82 7.34 -4.76
CA GLU A 204 11.74 7.67 -5.87
C GLU A 204 13.20 7.32 -5.52
N ASN A 205 13.58 7.47 -4.26
CA ASN A 205 14.92 7.19 -3.74
C ASN A 205 14.81 6.36 -2.46
N THR A 206 15.73 5.43 -2.22
CA THR A 206 15.76 4.59 -1.02
C THR A 206 16.77 5.08 0.03
N VAL A 207 16.55 4.68 1.28
CA VAL A 207 17.48 4.85 2.40
C VAL A 207 17.91 3.46 2.87
N ALA A 208 19.14 3.08 2.56
CA ALA A 208 19.69 1.79 2.94
C ALA A 208 19.96 1.73 4.45
N LEU A 209 19.45 0.69 5.10
CA LEU A 209 19.61 0.39 6.51
C LEU A 209 20.08 -1.06 6.67
N ALA A 210 20.98 -1.29 7.64
CA ALA A 210 21.54 -2.60 7.94
C ALA A 210 21.69 -2.81 9.46
N GLY A 211 21.81 -4.06 9.89
CA GLY A 211 22.07 -4.42 11.28
C GLY A 211 21.04 -3.84 12.27
N GLU A 212 21.51 -3.14 13.30
CA GLU A 212 20.63 -2.63 14.36
C GLU A 212 19.63 -1.59 13.84
N ASP A 213 20.02 -0.74 12.90
CA ASP A 213 19.14 0.30 12.34
C ASP A 213 18.05 -0.30 11.46
N ALA A 214 18.37 -1.35 10.69
CA ALA A 214 17.39 -2.15 9.95
C ALA A 214 16.34 -2.76 10.89
N ALA A 215 16.79 -3.43 11.96
CA ALA A 215 15.90 -4.05 12.94
C ALA A 215 15.00 -3.01 13.65
N ARG A 216 15.53 -1.83 13.98
CA ARG A 216 14.78 -0.74 14.60
C ARG A 216 13.76 -0.13 13.64
N MET A 217 14.14 0.11 12.38
CA MET A 217 13.22 0.64 11.38
C MET A 217 12.07 -0.34 11.13
N GLN A 218 12.40 -1.61 10.99
CA GLN A 218 11.41 -2.65 10.82
C GLN A 218 10.45 -2.72 12.01
N LYS A 219 10.95 -2.55 13.24
CA LYS A 219 10.09 -2.50 14.42
C LYS A 219 9.15 -1.29 14.42
N LEU A 220 9.61 -0.12 13.96
CA LEU A 220 8.75 1.05 13.80
C LEU A 220 7.63 0.78 12.80
N LEU A 221 7.98 0.27 11.60
CA LEU A 221 7.00 -0.08 10.56
C LEU A 221 5.97 -1.08 11.09
N ASP A 222 6.41 -2.07 11.87
CA ASP A 222 5.52 -3.06 12.44
C ASP A 222 4.46 -2.46 13.36
N ILE A 223 4.90 -1.57 14.25
CA ILE A 223 4.02 -0.90 15.21
C ILE A 223 3.06 0.04 14.50
N LEU A 224 3.51 0.73 13.45
CA LEU A 224 2.65 1.62 12.65
C LEU A 224 1.57 0.83 11.91
N GLU A 225 1.94 -0.27 11.24
CA GLU A 225 0.98 -1.17 10.61
C GLU A 225 0.02 -1.80 11.63
N ASP A 226 0.47 -1.97 12.87
CA ASP A 226 -0.37 -2.51 13.94
C ASP A 226 -1.40 -1.53 14.49
N LEU A 227 -1.34 -0.24 14.16
CA LEU A 227 -2.37 0.71 14.55
C LEU A 227 -3.66 0.45 13.78
N ASP A 228 -4.78 0.37 14.49
CA ASP A 228 -6.05 0.00 13.86
C ASP A 228 -6.48 0.99 12.78
N ASP A 229 -6.25 2.29 12.99
CA ASP A 229 -6.66 3.34 12.06
C ASP A 229 -5.78 3.42 10.81
N VAL A 230 -4.59 2.79 10.80
CA VAL A 230 -3.68 2.78 9.66
C VAL A 230 -4.19 1.83 8.58
N GLN A 231 -4.38 2.37 7.37
CA GLN A 231 -4.73 1.62 6.18
C GLN A 231 -3.48 1.16 5.44
N ASN A 232 -2.57 2.10 5.15
CA ASN A 232 -1.35 1.85 4.39
C ASN A 232 -0.15 2.53 5.05
N VAL A 233 1.00 1.88 4.96
CA VAL A 233 2.31 2.41 5.35
C VAL A 233 3.20 2.36 4.12
N TYR A 234 3.68 3.52 3.68
CA TYR A 234 4.65 3.63 2.60
C TYR A 234 5.94 4.17 3.18
N HIS A 235 7.07 3.63 2.73
CA HIS A 235 8.37 4.08 3.18
C HIS A 235 9.40 3.93 2.08
N ASN A 236 10.52 4.63 2.22
CA ASN A 236 11.67 4.46 1.36
C ASN A 236 12.85 3.73 2.02
N ALA A 237 12.66 3.20 3.24
CA ALA A 237 13.66 2.35 3.88
C ALA A 237 13.89 1.07 3.06
N GLU A 238 15.16 0.81 2.78
CA GLU A 238 15.67 -0.42 2.19
C GLU A 238 16.37 -1.20 3.30
N ILE A 239 15.79 -2.33 3.69
CA ILE A 239 16.12 -3.02 4.93
C ILE A 239 16.86 -4.31 4.58
N SER A 240 18.15 -4.33 4.88
CA SER A 240 18.99 -5.53 4.79
C SER A 240 19.24 -6.15 6.16
N GLU A 241 19.40 -7.48 6.22
CA GLU A 241 19.83 -8.17 7.44
C GLU A 241 21.20 -7.70 7.95
#